data_AF-E2AUY8-F1
#
_entry.id   AF-E2AUY8-F1
#
_cell.length_a   1.000
_cell.length_b   1.000
_cell.length_c   1.000
_cell.angle_alpha   90.00
_cell.angle_beta   90.00
_cell.angle_gamma   90.00
#
_symmetry.space_group_name_H-M   'P 1'
#
loop_
_entity.id
_entity.type
_entity.pdbx_description
1 polymer ?
#
loop_
_entity_poly.entity_id
_entity_poly.type
_entity_poly.pdbx_seq_one_letter_code
_entity_poly.pdbx_strand_id
1 'polypeptide(L)' 'NALSHRATIVTDFLAKNSTNVLKQPPYSPDLAPCDFFLFPKLKLPLR' A
#
# COMPACT_ATOMS: atom_id res chain seq x y z
N ASN A 1 -0.07 -6.19 0.39
CA ASN A 1 -0.16 -7.32 -0.58
C ASN A 1 -1.55 -7.93 -0.74
N ALA A 2 -2.62 -7.14 -0.81
CA ALA A 2 -3.95 -7.70 -1.15
C ALA A 2 -3.95 -8.26 -2.59
N LEU A 3 -4.90 -9.14 -2.89
CA LEU A 3 -4.96 -9.86 -4.17
C LEU A 3 -4.99 -8.93 -5.39
N SER A 4 -5.74 -7.83 -5.32
CA SER A 4 -5.83 -6.83 -6.38
C SER A 4 -4.48 -6.22 -6.75
N HIS A 5 -3.62 -5.94 -5.75
CA HIS A 5 -2.28 -5.37 -5.97
C HIS A 5 -1.27 -6.38 -6.53
N ARG A 6 -1.62 -7.67 -6.59
CA ARG A 6 -0.80 -8.74 -7.15
C ARG A 6 -1.29 -9.25 -8.50
N ALA A 7 -2.35 -8.66 -9.04
CA ALA A 7 -2.85 -9.02 -10.37
C ALA A 7 -1.78 -8.77 -11.43
N THR A 8 -1.71 -9.65 -12.44
CA THR A 8 -0.68 -9.61 -13.49
C THR A 8 -0.65 -8.25 -14.20
N ILE A 9 -1.82 -7.66 -14.49
CA ILE A 9 -1.93 -6.35 -15.12
C ILE A 9 -1.23 -5.26 -14.27
N VAL A 10 -1.37 -5.32 -12.94
CA VAL A 10 -0.75 -4.36 -12.01
C VAL A 10 0.76 -4.58 -11.94
N THR A 11 1.22 -5.83 -11.81
CA THR A 11 2.65 -6.12 -11.76
C THR A 11 3.37 -5.78 -13.07
N ASP A 12 2.72 -6.03 -14.21
CA ASP A 12 3.25 -5.70 -15.53
C ASP A 12 3.35 -4.19 -15.72
N PHE A 13 2.34 -3.44 -15.27
CA PHE A 13 2.36 -1.99 -15.28
C PHE A 13 3.52 -1.44 -14.43
N LEU A 14 3.70 -1.95 -13.22
CA LEU A 14 4.78 -1.52 -12.33
C LEU A 14 6.17 -1.83 -12.91
N ALA A 15 6.33 -3.02 -13.49
CA ALA A 15 7.57 -3.43 -14.18
C ALA A 15 7.88 -2.53 -15.39
N LYS A 16 6.88 -2.26 -16.23
CA LYS A 16 7.02 -1.36 -17.39
C LYS A 16 7.44 0.06 -16.99
N ASN A 17 6.99 0.54 -15.84
CA ASN A 17 7.32 1.87 -15.33
C ASN A 17 8.55 1.87 -14.40
N SER A 18 9.32 0.76 -14.33
CA SER A 18 10.50 0.64 -13.45
C SER A 18 10.23 1.02 -11.99
N THR A 19 9.01 0.78 -11.51
CA THR A 19 8.62 1.14 -10.15
C THR A 19 9.10 0.07 -9.18
N ASN A 20 9.96 0.45 -8.24
CA ASN A 20 10.44 -0.47 -7.22
C ASN A 20 9.32 -0.79 -6.21
N VAL A 21 9.00 -2.08 -6.05
CA VAL A 21 7.96 -2.54 -5.13
C VAL A 21 8.63 -3.16 -3.90
N LEU A 22 8.41 -2.53 -2.73
CA LEU A 22 8.89 -3.07 -1.46
C LEU A 22 8.03 -4.25 -1.01
N LYS A 23 8.67 -5.28 -0.44
CA LYS A 23 7.96 -6.42 0.14
C LYS A 23 7.24 -6.00 1.41
N GLN A 24 5.92 -5.91 1.37
CA GLN A 24 5.09 -5.68 2.56
C GLN A 24 4.64 -7.02 3.17
N PRO A 25 4.84 -7.27 4.47
CA PRO A 25 4.29 -8.45 5.13
C PRO A 25 2.75 -8.44 5.14
N PRO A 26 2.10 -9.62 5.13
CA PRO A 26 0.63 -9.71 5.24
C PRO A 26 0.12 -9.13 6.55
N TYR A 27 -0.97 -8.36 6.48
CA TYR A 27 -1.69 -7.83 7.64
C TYR A 27 -0.84 -7.02 8.64
N SER A 28 0.16 -6.28 8.16
CA SER A 28 1.00 -5.41 8.99
C SER A 28 0.70 -3.92 8.76
N PRO A 29 -0.40 -3.39 9.33
CA PRO A 29 -0.74 -1.97 9.25
C PRO A 29 0.25 -1.09 10.02
N ASP A 30 0.89 -1.62 11.07
CA ASP A 30 1.94 -0.97 11.85
C ASP A 30 3.18 -0.61 11.02
N LEU A 31 3.41 -1.32 9.91
CA LEU A 31 4.51 -1.08 8.98
C LEU A 31 4.13 -0.21 7.78
N ALA A 32 2.84 0.11 7.62
CA ALA A 32 2.32 0.88 6.50
C ALA A 32 2.13 2.35 6.92
N PRO A 33 2.91 3.32 6.39
CA PRO A 33 2.81 4.73 6.77
C PRO A 33 1.41 5.32 6.63
N CYS A 34 0.66 4.84 5.64
CA CYS A 34 -0.73 5.27 5.45
C CYS A 34 -1.60 4.88 6.66
N ASP A 35 -1.45 3.67 7.17
CA ASP A 35 -2.28 3.13 8.25
C ASP A 35 -1.90 3.68 9.62
N PHE A 36 -0.62 3.72 9.98
CA PHE A 36 -0.21 4.16 11.32
C PHE A 36 -0.04 5.69 11.46
N PHE A 37 0.23 6.42 10.36
CA PHE A 37 0.50 7.86 10.42
C PHE A 37 -0.55 8.72 9.70
N LEU A 38 -0.86 8.42 8.44
CA LEU A 38 -1.70 9.29 7.63
C LEU A 38 -3.19 9.22 8.01
N PHE A 39 -3.79 8.03 8.00
CA PHE A 39 -5.23 7.86 8.24
C PHE A 39 -5.70 8.32 9.62
N PRO A 40 -4.95 8.10 10.73
CA PRO A 40 -5.31 8.66 12.03
C PRO A 40 -5.44 10.19 11.98
N LYS A 41 -4.50 10.88 11.29
CA LYS A 41 -4.52 12.33 11.15
C LYS A 41 -5.67 12.83 10.27
N LEU A 42 -5.96 12.12 9.18
CA LEU A 42 -7.09 12.45 8.30
C LEU A 42 -8.46 12.24 8.97
N LYS A 43 -8.55 11.32 9.94
CA LYS A 43 -9.78 11.06 10.70
C LYS A 43 -10.05 12.09 11.80
N LEU A 44 -9.03 12.81 12.29
CA LEU A 44 -9.21 13.84 13.32
C LEU A 44 -10.24 14.93 12.96
N PRO A 45 -10.21 15.55 11.76
CA PRO A 45 -11.19 16.55 11.37
C PRO A 45 -12.54 15.96 10.93
N LEU A 46 -12.63 14.64 10.74
CA LEU A 46 -13.85 13.92 10.34
C LEU A 46 -14.61 13.36 11.55
N ARG A 47 -14.17 13.72 12.77
CA ARG A 47 -14.67 13.21 14.02
C ARG A 47 -15.72 14.14 14.64
#